data_AF-A0A943RD65-F1
#
_entry.id   AF-A0A943RD65-F1
#
_cell.length_a   1.000
_cell.length_b   1.000
_cell.length_c   1.000
_cell.angle_alpha   90.00
_cell.angle_beta   90.00
_cell.angle_gamma   90.00
#
_symmetry.space_group_name_H-M   'P 1'
#
loop_
_entity.id
_entity.type
_entity.pdbx_description
1 polymer ?
#
loop_
_entity_poly.entity_id
_entity_poly.type
_entity_poly.pdbx_seq_one_letter_code
_entity_poly.pdbx_strand_id
1 'polypeptide(L)'
;MQKIDVHIHAALHRQERQPSARNPADCYLAEAEELIGHLRAQGISRAVLLSSGEKGLDTGNAACCRMAQAHSGFLSWMCNIDTDTNPTEVISR
;
A
#
# COMPACT_ATOMS: atom_id res chain seq x y z
N MET A 1 -0.70 20.01 -13.67
CA MET A 1 -1.77 19.08 -13.26
C MET A 1 -1.24 18.19 -12.16
N GLN A 2 -1.93 18.09 -11.03
CA GLN A 2 -1.53 17.20 -9.93
C GLN A 2 -2.01 15.78 -10.24
N LYS A 3 -1.08 14.81 -10.39
CA LYS A 3 -1.43 13.40 -10.61
C LYS A 3 -1.68 12.73 -9.26
N ILE A 4 -2.66 11.84 -9.23
CA ILE A 4 -2.99 10.97 -8.09
C ILE A 4 -2.94 9.53 -8.57
N ASP A 5 -2.22 8.68 -7.85
CA ASP A 5 -2.24 7.24 -8.08
C ASP A 5 -3.23 6.59 -7.11
N VAL A 6 -4.23 5.87 -7.63
CA VAL A 6 -5.30 5.28 -6.81
C VAL A 6 -5.01 3.83 -6.43
N HIS A 7 -3.90 3.27 -6.88
CA HIS A 7 -3.56 1.88 -6.62
C HIS A 7 -2.05 1.70 -6.51
N ILE A 8 -1.54 1.80 -5.28
CA ILE A 8 -0.15 1.47 -4.98
C ILE A 8 -0.04 0.43 -3.87
N HIS A 9 1.10 -0.27 -3.83
CA HIS A 9 1.45 -1.20 -2.77
C HIS A 9 2.80 -0.78 -2.16
N ALA A 10 2.88 -0.81 -0.83
CA ALA A 10 4.10 -0.64 -0.06
C ALA A 10 4.07 -1.61 1.13
N ALA A 11 5.20 -1.76 1.80
CA ALA A 11 5.30 -2.53 3.03
C ALA A 11 5.86 -1.65 4.16
N LEU A 12 5.52 -1.97 5.42
CA LEU A 12 6.12 -1.30 6.58
C LEU A 12 7.62 -1.50 6.67
N HIS A 13 8.08 -2.67 6.26
CA HIS A 13 9.48 -3.03 6.13
C HIS A 13 9.67 -3.63 4.75
N ARG A 14 10.80 -3.35 4.11
CA ARG A 14 11.12 -3.89 2.79
C ARG A 14 10.90 -5.41 2.74
N GLN A 15 10.10 -5.86 1.78
CA GLN A 15 9.84 -7.30 1.59
C GLN A 15 10.43 -7.76 0.26
N GLU A 16 11.47 -8.59 0.32
CA GLU A 16 12.03 -9.24 -0.86
C GLU A 16 11.00 -10.19 -1.50
N ARG A 17 10.97 -10.21 -2.83
CA ARG A 17 10.08 -11.03 -3.66
C ARG A 17 10.91 -11.83 -4.66
N GLN A 18 10.40 -12.99 -5.03
CA GLN A 18 10.98 -13.71 -6.15
C GLN A 18 10.68 -12.96 -7.45
N PRO A 19 11.68 -12.73 -8.32
CA PRO A 19 11.46 -12.10 -9.61
C PRO A 19 10.37 -12.83 -10.40
N SER A 20 9.41 -12.08 -10.93
CA SER A 20 8.42 -12.65 -11.83
C SER A 20 8.93 -12.68 -13.27
N ALA A 21 8.57 -13.69 -14.05
CA ALA A 21 8.91 -13.72 -15.48
C ALA A 21 8.29 -12.55 -16.28
N ARG A 22 7.24 -11.90 -15.74
CA ARG A 22 6.55 -10.75 -16.35
C ARG A 22 7.21 -9.42 -16.04
N ASN A 23 7.83 -9.32 -14.87
CA ASN A 23 8.61 -8.16 -14.45
C ASN A 23 9.79 -8.64 -13.58
N PRO A 24 10.95 -8.94 -14.20
CA PRO A 24 12.13 -9.40 -13.49
C PRO A 24 12.74 -8.36 -12.54
N ALA A 25 12.39 -7.08 -12.71
CA ALA A 25 12.83 -5.99 -11.86
C ALA A 25 11.94 -5.76 -10.61
N ASP A 26 10.76 -6.39 -10.55
CA ASP A 26 9.87 -6.40 -9.37
C ASP A 26 10.35 -7.47 -8.37
N CYS A 27 11.48 -7.19 -7.72
CA CYS A 27 12.11 -8.10 -6.78
C CYS A 27 11.86 -7.75 -5.31
N TYR A 28 11.11 -6.68 -5.01
CA TYR A 28 10.75 -6.33 -3.62
C TYR A 28 9.55 -5.39 -3.55
N LEU A 29 8.88 -5.37 -2.40
CA LEU A 29 8.01 -4.27 -2.00
C LEU A 29 8.82 -3.25 -1.20
N ALA A 30 8.83 -2.02 -1.69
CA ALA A 30 9.49 -0.89 -1.06
C ALA A 30 8.76 -0.45 0.22
N GLU A 31 9.52 0.21 1.10
CA GLU A 31 8.95 0.98 2.20
C GLU A 31 8.27 2.26 1.68
N ALA A 32 7.38 2.83 2.50
CA ALA A 32 6.58 3.99 2.09
C ALA A 32 7.46 5.17 1.63
N GLU A 33 8.57 5.46 2.32
CA GLU A 33 9.44 6.60 1.99
C GLU A 33 10.12 6.46 0.63
N GLU A 34 10.66 5.27 0.35
CA GLU A 34 11.29 4.94 -0.92
C GLU A 34 10.27 5.06 -2.08
N LEU A 35 9.08 4.46 -1.90
CA LEU A 35 8.02 4.54 -2.90
C LEU A 35 7.55 5.98 -3.13
N ILE A 36 7.37 6.79 -2.07
CA ILE A 36 7.00 8.20 -2.19
C ILE A 36 8.04 8.96 -3.03
N GLY A 37 9.33 8.67 -2.84
CA GLY A 37 10.41 9.23 -3.67
C GLY A 37 10.21 8.94 -5.15
N HIS A 38 9.94 7.68 -5.49
CA HIS A 38 9.69 7.25 -6.87
C HIS A 38 8.41 7.88 -7.47
N LEU A 39 7.35 8.00 -6.69
CA LEU A 39 6.08 8.61 -7.14
C LEU A 39 6.27 10.11 -7.41
N ARG A 40 6.98 10.83 -6.52
CA ARG A 40 7.30 12.25 -6.71
C ARG A 40 8.12 12.50 -7.97
N ALA A 41 9.10 11.64 -8.25
CA ALA A 41 9.91 11.74 -9.48
C ALA A 41 9.07 11.62 -10.76
N GLN A 42 7.91 10.96 -10.69
CA GLN A 42 6.96 10.80 -11.81
C GLN A 42 5.88 11.91 -11.87
N GLY A 43 5.95 12.88 -10.95
CA GLY A 43 4.98 13.97 -10.81
C GLY A 43 3.67 13.56 -10.14
N ILE A 44 3.67 12.44 -9.39
CA ILE A 44 2.54 12.02 -8.56
C ILE A 44 2.62 12.76 -7.23
N SER A 45 1.50 13.38 -6.87
CA SER A 45 1.40 14.29 -5.72
C SER A 45 0.68 13.68 -4.52
N ARG A 46 -0.13 12.65 -4.75
CA ARG A 46 -0.84 11.85 -3.74
C ARG A 46 -1.01 10.42 -4.24
N ALA A 47 -1.12 9.48 -3.32
CA ALA A 47 -1.40 8.09 -3.67
C ALA A 47 -2.28 7.36 -2.65
N VAL A 48 -2.97 6.32 -3.09
CA VAL A 48 -3.81 5.45 -2.25
C VAL A 48 -3.16 4.07 -2.12
N LEU A 49 -2.76 3.73 -0.90
CA LEU A 49 -2.26 2.40 -0.52
C LEU A 49 -3.39 1.38 -0.50
N LEU A 50 -3.19 0.27 -1.20
CA LEU A 50 -4.06 -0.88 -1.15
C LEU A 50 -3.43 -1.99 -0.29
N SER A 51 -4.14 -2.36 0.77
CA SER A 51 -3.69 -3.40 1.70
C SER A 51 -3.90 -4.82 1.17
N SER A 52 -3.23 -5.78 1.80
CA SER A 52 -3.38 -7.22 1.51
C SER A 52 -4.47 -7.91 2.35
N GLY A 53 -5.26 -7.17 3.13
CA GLY A 53 -6.25 -7.74 4.06
C GLY A 53 -5.86 -7.63 5.53
N GLU A 54 -6.45 -8.41 6.44
CA GLU A 54 -6.16 -8.34 7.88
C GLU A 54 -4.89 -9.11 8.28
N LYS A 55 -4.58 -10.17 7.53
CA LYS A 55 -3.56 -11.16 7.94
C LYS A 55 -2.12 -10.71 7.67
N GLY A 56 -1.93 -9.65 6.89
CA GLY A 56 -0.59 -9.15 6.52
C GLY A 56 0.04 -8.28 7.59
N LEU A 57 1.19 -8.71 8.15
CA LEU A 57 1.91 -7.94 9.17
C LEU A 57 2.46 -6.60 8.66
N ASP A 58 3.07 -6.61 7.46
CA ASP A 58 3.68 -5.40 6.87
C ASP A 58 2.86 -4.77 5.75
N THR A 59 1.87 -5.49 5.21
CA THR A 59 1.08 -5.05 4.04
C THR A 59 -0.43 -5.06 4.30
N GLY A 60 -0.88 -5.51 5.47
CA GLY A 60 -2.30 -5.58 5.82
C GLY A 60 -2.90 -4.24 6.24
N ASN A 61 -4.19 -4.24 6.60
CA ASN A 61 -4.97 -3.05 6.94
C ASN A 61 -4.28 -2.19 8.02
N ALA A 62 -3.85 -2.81 9.12
CA ALA A 62 -3.15 -2.10 10.19
C ALA A 62 -1.80 -1.51 9.75
N ALA A 63 -1.11 -2.16 8.81
CA ALA A 63 0.15 -1.69 8.28
C ALA A 63 -0.04 -0.48 7.34
N CYS A 64 -0.96 -0.58 6.39
CA CYS A 64 -1.30 0.51 5.49
C CYS A 64 -1.86 1.73 6.22
N CYS A 65 -2.69 1.53 7.25
CA CYS A 65 -3.17 2.60 8.10
C CYS A 65 -2.01 3.34 8.78
N ARG A 66 -1.05 2.63 9.38
CA ARG A 66 0.15 3.23 10.00
C ARG A 66 1.00 4.02 8.99
N MET A 67 1.25 3.46 7.81
CA MET A 67 2.00 4.16 6.74
C MET A 67 1.27 5.43 6.28
N ALA A 68 -0.04 5.36 6.06
CA ALA A 68 -0.84 6.51 5.68
C ALA A 68 -0.87 7.59 6.76
N GLN A 69 -0.91 7.22 8.05
CA GLN A 69 -0.81 8.15 9.16
C GLN A 69 0.56 8.85 9.20
N ALA A 70 1.65 8.09 9.06
CA ALA A 70 3.02 8.62 9.05
C ALA A 70 3.30 9.58 7.88
N HIS A 71 2.61 9.39 6.75
CA HIS A 71 2.78 10.20 5.54
C HIS A 71 1.47 10.84 5.06
N SER A 72 0.64 11.31 5.97
CA SER A 72 -0.73 11.80 5.69
C SER A 72 -0.84 12.96 4.69
N GLY A 73 0.25 13.70 4.46
CA GLY A 73 0.33 14.72 3.40
C GLY A 73 0.39 14.16 1.98
N PHE A 74 0.69 12.86 1.82
CA PHE A 74 0.90 12.21 0.52
C PHE A 74 0.08 10.92 0.36
N LEU A 75 -0.01 10.12 1.41
CA LEU A 75 -0.65 8.81 1.39
C LEU A 75 -2.04 8.85 2.01
N SER A 76 -2.99 8.23 1.31
CA SER A 76 -4.25 7.70 1.86
C SER A 76 -4.20 6.17 1.76
N TRP A 77 -5.16 5.48 2.37
CA TRP A 77 -5.23 4.02 2.26
C TRP A 77 -6.68 3.55 2.08
N MET A 78 -6.83 2.38 1.47
CA MET A 78 -8.09 1.67 1.35
C MET A 78 -7.96 0.33 2.05
N CYS A 79 -8.92 0.01 2.91
CA CYS A 79 -8.99 -1.30 3.56
C CYS A 79 -9.37 -2.37 2.55
N ASN A 80 -8.80 -3.56 2.71
CA ASN A 80 -9.22 -4.75 2.01
C ASN A 80 -9.98 -5.63 3.00
N ILE A 81 -11.12 -6.15 2.55
CA ILE A 81 -11.99 -7.02 3.36
C ILE A 81 -11.69 -8.45 2.93
N ASP A 82 -11.24 -9.27 3.87
CA ASP A 82 -10.92 -10.67 3.59
C ASP A 82 -12.21 -11.45 3.25
N THR A 83 -12.09 -12.47 2.40
CA THR A 83 -13.26 -13.23 1.89
C THR A 83 -14.02 -13.99 2.97
N ASP A 84 -13.39 -14.26 4.10
CA ASP A 84 -13.97 -14.89 5.29
C ASP A 84 -14.55 -13.87 6.29
N THR A 85 -14.51 -12.57 5.99
CA THR A 85 -15.09 -11.52 6.85
C THR A 85 -16.61 -11.59 6.82
N ASN A 86 -17.24 -11.66 7.98
CA ASN A 86 -18.69 -11.60 8.08
C ASN A 86 -19.17 -10.19 7.67
N PRO A 87 -20.17 -10.05 6.75
CA PRO A 87 -20.68 -8.75 6.33
C PRO A 87 -21.09 -7.82 7.48
N THR A 88 -21.54 -8.35 8.61
CA THR A 88 -21.91 -7.54 9.78
C THR A 88 -20.71 -6.90 10.47
N GLU A 89 -19.51 -7.50 10.35
CA GLU A 89 -18.26 -6.98 10.93
C GLU A 89 -17.65 -5.86 10.07
N VAL A 90 -18.07 -5.73 8.81
CA VAL A 90 -17.65 -4.65 7.90
C VAL A 90 -18.33 -3.34 8.25
N ILE A 91 -19.60 -3.39 8.63
CA ILE A 91 -20.45 -2.19 8.87
C ILE A 91 -20.07 -1.49 10.18
N SER A 92 -19.44 -2.20 11.12
CA SER A 92 -19.09 -1.68 12.46
C SER A 92 -17.68 -1.09 12.57
N ARG A 93 -16.92 -0.98 11.47
CA ARG A 93 -15.52 -0.56 11.45
C ARG A 93 -15.33 0.87 10.93
#